data_AF-K1YGK2-F1
#
_entry.id   AF-K1YGK2-F1
#
_cell.length_a   1.000
_cell.length_b   1.000
_cell.length_c   1.000
_cell.angle_alpha   90.00
_cell.angle_beta   90.00
_cell.angle_gamma   90.00
#
_symmetry.space_group_name_H-M   'P 1'
#
loop_
_entity.id
_entity.type
_entity.pdbx_description
1 polymer ?
#
loop_
_entity_poly.entity_id
_entity_poly.type
_entity_poly.pdbx_seq_one_letter_code
_entity_poly.pdbx_strand_id
1 'polypeptide(L)'
;MLCGNRFGKSLVLPGGISQRMTEEQAGIIGDKLKELEPEISNVCDLLFSAHTVQARFEHTGTVSKKMAQDLGLVGYCGRASGLDYDVRVAFPTEAYSSLHANRNGVANGDVHSRASVRREEVMHAMHLIRTLLNRTGEACAKTAMQELTLAPASFVVTLNEGWRGEVSHCLLTDRDGKIERYK
;
A
#
# COMPACT_ATOMS: atom_id res chain seq x y z
N MET A 1 20.62 -0.19 4.22
CA MET A 1 20.50 0.72 5.37
C MET A 1 19.62 0.13 6.46
N LEU A 2 18.33 -0.15 6.21
CA LEU A 2 17.38 -0.62 7.25
C LEU A 2 17.38 -2.12 7.61
N CYS A 3 17.79 -3.01 6.71
CA CYS A 3 17.67 -4.47 6.91
C CYS A 3 18.77 -5.30 6.23
N GLY A 4 19.83 -4.64 5.74
CA GLY A 4 20.91 -5.31 4.99
C GLY A 4 20.51 -5.90 3.63
N ASN A 5 19.24 -5.78 3.21
CA ASN A 5 18.74 -6.34 1.95
C ASN A 5 18.08 -5.25 1.06
N ARG A 6 18.32 -5.30 -0.26
CA ARG A 6 17.79 -4.31 -1.22
C ARG A 6 16.26 -4.41 -1.42
N PHE A 7 15.66 -5.55 -1.14
CA PHE A 7 14.22 -5.81 -1.32
C PHE A 7 13.45 -5.82 0.01
N GLY A 8 14.06 -5.39 1.12
CA GLY A 8 13.38 -5.36 2.42
C GLY A 8 13.17 -6.73 3.08
N LYS A 9 13.83 -7.79 2.57
CA LYS A 9 13.68 -9.14 3.13
C LYS A 9 14.03 -9.16 4.62
N SER A 10 13.22 -9.88 5.39
CA SER A 10 13.37 -10.08 6.83
C SER A 10 13.22 -8.81 7.69
N LEU A 11 12.74 -7.69 7.15
CA LEU A 11 12.46 -6.50 7.94
C LEU A 11 11.18 -6.65 8.77
N VAL A 12 10.09 -7.10 8.14
CA VAL A 12 8.81 -7.39 8.80
C VAL A 12 8.80 -8.86 9.21
N LEU A 13 8.48 -9.11 10.47
CA LEU A 13 8.38 -10.43 11.07
C LEU A 13 6.97 -10.63 11.66
N PRO A 14 6.50 -11.87 11.83
CA PRO A 14 5.36 -12.13 12.70
C PRO A 14 5.59 -11.49 14.08
N GLY A 15 4.70 -10.60 14.48
CA GLY A 15 4.81 -9.87 15.76
C GLY A 15 5.70 -8.62 15.75
N GLY A 16 6.20 -8.13 14.60
CA GLY A 16 6.81 -6.80 14.52
C GLY A 16 7.92 -6.65 13.49
N ILE A 17 9.01 -5.98 13.87
CA ILE A 17 10.12 -5.64 12.96
C ILE A 17 11.46 -6.16 13.50
N SER A 18 12.32 -6.66 12.63
CA SER A 18 13.62 -7.23 13.03
C SER A 18 14.67 -6.17 13.40
N GLN A 19 14.57 -4.99 12.78
CA GLN A 19 15.51 -3.89 12.96
C GLN A 19 14.75 -2.58 13.14
N ARG A 20 15.25 -1.76 14.06
CA ARG A 20 14.75 -0.40 14.28
C ARG A 20 15.45 0.56 13.34
N MET A 21 14.69 1.52 12.84
CA MET A 21 15.24 2.67 12.13
C MET A 21 15.95 3.60 13.12
N THR A 22 17.16 4.05 12.77
CA THR A 22 17.87 5.09 13.53
C THR A 22 17.44 6.48 13.10
N GLU A 23 17.70 7.50 13.91
CA GLU A 23 17.43 8.91 13.55
C GLU A 23 18.20 9.34 12.31
N GLU A 24 19.46 8.89 12.15
CA GLU A 24 20.25 9.12 10.95
C GLU A 24 19.56 8.55 9.70
N GLN A 25 19.07 7.30 9.78
CA GLN A 25 18.35 6.66 8.68
C GLN A 25 17.04 7.39 8.36
N ALA A 26 16.31 7.84 9.39
CA ALA A 26 15.12 8.65 9.24
C ALA A 26 15.43 9.98 8.51
N GLY A 27 16.53 10.63 8.88
CA GLY A 27 17.04 11.84 8.21
C GLY A 27 17.32 11.61 6.73
N ILE A 28 18.04 10.53 6.40
CA ILE A 28 18.38 10.21 5.00
C ILE A 28 17.11 9.95 4.17
N ILE A 29 16.12 9.25 4.72
CA ILE A 29 14.83 9.02 4.03
C ILE A 29 14.10 10.35 3.85
N GLY A 30 14.07 11.20 4.89
CA GLY A 30 13.46 12.52 4.84
C GLY A 30 14.07 13.41 3.75
N ASP A 31 15.40 13.46 3.66
CA ASP A 31 16.11 14.26 2.65
C ASP A 31 15.91 13.71 1.23
N LYS A 32 15.94 12.38 1.07
CA LYS A 32 15.62 11.76 -0.22
C LYS A 32 14.18 12.05 -0.66
N LEU A 33 13.23 12.10 0.28
CA LEU A 33 11.85 12.49 -0.04
C LEU A 33 11.72 13.96 -0.45
N LYS A 34 12.54 14.86 0.09
CA LYS A 34 12.56 16.28 -0.33
C LYS A 34 13.13 16.44 -1.75
N GLU A 35 14.12 15.63 -2.09
CA GLU A 35 14.73 15.57 -3.43
C GLU A 35 13.74 14.99 -4.47
N LEU A 36 13.10 13.86 -4.16
CA LEU A 36 12.28 13.12 -5.13
C LEU A 36 10.90 13.73 -5.41
N GLU A 37 10.29 14.42 -4.44
CA GLU A 37 8.96 14.99 -4.62
C GLU A 37 8.86 15.95 -5.83
N PRO A 38 9.73 16.96 -5.99
CA PRO A 38 9.66 17.84 -7.15
C PRO A 38 9.95 17.10 -8.46
N GLU A 39 10.84 16.12 -8.48
CA GLU A 39 11.11 15.30 -9.67
C GLU A 39 9.89 14.51 -10.10
N ILE A 40 9.22 13.85 -9.14
CA ILE A 40 8.02 13.06 -9.39
C ILE A 40 6.86 13.96 -9.81
N SER A 41 6.70 15.14 -9.19
CA SER A 41 5.69 16.11 -9.61
C SER A 41 5.93 16.54 -11.06
N ASN A 42 7.17 16.90 -11.40
CA ASN A 42 7.52 17.31 -12.76
C ASN A 42 7.26 16.20 -13.79
N VAL A 43 7.63 14.95 -13.49
CA VAL A 43 7.33 13.80 -14.37
C VAL A 43 5.82 13.61 -14.54
N CYS A 44 5.05 13.73 -13.47
CA CYS A 44 3.60 13.66 -13.54
C CYS A 44 3.03 14.81 -14.38
N ASP A 45 3.49 16.04 -14.17
CA ASP A 45 2.98 17.19 -14.91
C ASP A 45 3.29 17.08 -16.40
N LEU A 46 4.48 16.61 -16.79
CA LEU A 46 4.81 16.30 -18.19
C LEU A 46 3.91 15.21 -18.76
N LEU A 47 3.66 14.13 -18.01
CA LEU A 47 2.80 13.04 -18.44
C LEU A 47 1.35 13.51 -18.66
N PHE A 48 0.81 14.27 -17.71
CA PHE A 48 -0.60 14.70 -17.72
C PHE A 48 -0.86 15.95 -18.58
N SER A 49 0.16 16.73 -18.95
CA SER A 49 0.01 17.89 -19.86
C SER A 49 0.26 17.54 -21.33
N ALA A 50 0.95 16.43 -21.62
CA ALA A 50 1.24 16.03 -22.99
C ALA A 50 -0.03 15.55 -23.72
N HIS A 51 -0.49 16.30 -24.72
CA HIS A 51 -1.65 15.94 -25.53
C HIS A 51 -1.55 14.55 -26.18
N THR A 52 -0.35 14.14 -26.61
CA THR A 52 -0.11 12.82 -27.19
C THR A 52 -0.32 11.68 -26.19
N VAL A 53 -0.09 11.93 -24.90
CA VAL A 53 -0.36 10.98 -23.81
C VAL A 53 -1.84 10.98 -23.46
N GLN A 54 -2.45 12.16 -23.28
CA GLN A 54 -3.88 12.29 -23.00
C GLN A 54 -4.72 11.55 -24.05
N ALA A 55 -4.43 11.75 -25.33
CA ALA A 55 -5.10 11.08 -26.45
C ALA A 55 -4.99 9.54 -26.42
N ARG A 56 -3.99 8.99 -25.72
CA ARG A 56 -3.79 7.52 -25.55
C ARG A 56 -4.39 6.99 -24.25
N PHE A 57 -4.73 7.87 -23.32
CA PHE A 57 -5.17 7.52 -21.97
C PHE A 57 -6.68 7.66 -21.82
N GLU A 58 -7.22 8.76 -22.34
CA GLU A 58 -8.64 9.07 -22.27
C GLU A 58 -9.45 8.06 -23.09
N HIS A 59 -10.59 7.66 -22.55
CA HIS A 59 -11.55 6.74 -23.18
C HIS A 59 -10.98 5.36 -23.57
N THR A 60 -9.77 5.04 -23.11
CA THR A 60 -9.07 3.78 -23.42
C THR A 60 -9.20 2.80 -22.26
N GLY A 61 -9.62 1.56 -22.55
CA GLY A 61 -9.75 0.51 -21.54
C GLY A 61 -10.72 0.89 -20.41
N THR A 62 -11.83 1.53 -20.76
CA THR A 62 -12.84 2.02 -19.82
C THR A 62 -13.58 0.86 -19.15
N VAL A 63 -13.62 0.86 -17.82
CA VAL A 63 -14.42 -0.07 -17.01
C VAL A 63 -15.48 0.71 -16.24
N SER A 64 -16.75 0.41 -16.48
CA SER A 64 -17.84 1.05 -15.73
C SER A 64 -17.84 0.60 -14.27
N LYS A 65 -18.38 1.44 -13.37
CA LYS A 65 -18.55 1.08 -11.96
C LYS A 65 -19.25 -0.27 -11.76
N LYS A 66 -20.33 -0.52 -12.51
CA LYS A 66 -21.06 -1.78 -12.45
C LYS A 66 -20.19 -2.97 -12.86
N MET A 67 -19.47 -2.85 -13.97
CA MET A 67 -18.54 -3.91 -14.41
C MET A 67 -17.43 -4.14 -13.39
N ALA A 68 -16.90 -3.08 -12.77
CA ALA A 68 -15.90 -3.20 -11.73
C ALA A 68 -16.45 -3.93 -10.49
N GLN A 69 -17.71 -3.71 -10.11
CA GLN A 69 -18.39 -4.45 -9.04
C GLN A 69 -18.57 -5.92 -9.43
N ASP A 70 -19.10 -6.19 -10.62
CA ASP A 70 -19.40 -7.55 -11.10
C ASP A 70 -18.12 -8.40 -11.23
N LEU A 71 -16.99 -7.78 -11.62
CA LEU A 71 -15.68 -8.43 -11.72
C LEU A 71 -14.92 -8.52 -10.39
N GLY A 72 -15.38 -7.84 -9.34
CA GLY A 72 -14.67 -7.74 -8.05
C GLY A 72 -13.33 -7.02 -8.18
N LEU A 73 -13.25 -5.92 -8.95
CA LEU A 73 -12.02 -5.15 -9.05
C LEU A 73 -11.68 -4.49 -7.72
N VAL A 74 -10.40 -4.57 -7.34
CA VAL A 74 -9.85 -3.97 -6.12
C VAL A 74 -8.77 -2.96 -6.46
N GLY A 75 -8.32 -2.23 -5.44
CA GLY A 75 -7.20 -1.30 -5.58
C GLY A 75 -7.45 -0.12 -6.49
N TYR A 76 -6.36 0.39 -7.06
CA TYR A 76 -6.40 1.56 -7.94
C TYR A 76 -7.31 1.36 -9.16
N CYS A 77 -7.46 0.12 -9.66
CA CYS A 77 -8.37 -0.19 -10.77
C CYS A 77 -9.84 -0.05 -10.34
N GLY A 78 -10.20 -0.57 -9.17
CA GLY A 78 -11.54 -0.40 -8.59
C GLY A 78 -11.85 1.07 -8.31
N ARG A 79 -10.93 1.78 -7.65
CA ARG A 79 -11.07 3.21 -7.33
C ARG A 79 -11.19 4.09 -8.58
N ALA A 80 -10.34 3.85 -9.59
CA ALA A 80 -10.43 4.54 -10.88
C ALA A 80 -11.74 4.28 -11.62
N SER A 81 -12.46 3.21 -11.29
CA SER A 81 -13.77 2.87 -11.86
C SER A 81 -14.94 3.32 -10.96
N GLY A 82 -14.67 4.03 -9.86
CA GLY A 82 -15.67 4.59 -8.96
C GLY A 82 -16.11 3.68 -7.81
N LEU A 83 -15.34 2.63 -7.49
CA LEU A 83 -15.53 1.84 -6.27
C LEU A 83 -14.88 2.54 -5.08
N ASP A 84 -15.67 2.81 -4.05
CA ASP A 84 -15.19 3.38 -2.79
C ASP A 84 -14.74 2.26 -1.85
N TYR A 85 -13.63 1.61 -2.23
CA TYR A 85 -13.04 0.51 -1.49
C TYR A 85 -11.51 0.65 -1.40
N ASP A 86 -11.02 0.61 -0.16
CA ASP A 86 -9.60 0.59 0.19
C ASP A 86 -9.45 -0.18 1.51
N VAL A 87 -8.63 -1.23 1.51
CA VAL A 87 -8.45 -2.07 2.71
C VAL A 87 -7.92 -1.25 3.88
N ARG A 88 -7.08 -0.23 3.62
CA ARG A 88 -6.50 0.64 4.66
C ARG A 88 -7.55 1.44 5.43
N VAL A 89 -8.74 1.60 4.84
CA VAL A 89 -9.87 2.34 5.43
C VAL A 89 -10.93 1.38 5.96
N ALA A 90 -11.27 0.35 5.19
CA ALA A 90 -12.32 -0.61 5.56
C ALA A 90 -11.87 -1.58 6.67
N PHE A 91 -10.60 -2.01 6.63
CA PHE A 91 -10.00 -2.97 7.56
C PHE A 91 -8.62 -2.46 8.00
N PRO A 92 -8.55 -1.31 8.69
CA PRO A 92 -7.28 -0.66 8.98
C PRO A 92 -6.40 -1.51 9.88
N THR A 93 -5.19 -1.80 9.41
CA THR A 93 -4.13 -2.48 10.15
C THR A 93 -2.96 -1.52 10.44
N GLU A 94 -2.01 -1.97 11.27
CA GLU A 94 -0.82 -1.20 11.68
C GLU A 94 -1.17 0.22 12.17
N ALA A 95 -0.73 1.26 11.46
CA ALA A 95 -0.95 2.65 11.80
C ALA A 95 -2.08 3.31 10.99
N TYR A 96 -2.67 2.62 10.01
CA TYR A 96 -3.59 3.24 9.05
C TYR A 96 -4.86 3.79 9.68
N SER A 97 -5.33 3.22 10.79
CA SER A 97 -6.46 3.75 11.57
C SER A 97 -6.22 5.16 12.12
N SER A 98 -4.95 5.57 12.27
CA SER A 98 -4.55 6.89 12.76
C SER A 98 -4.11 7.86 11.66
N LEU A 99 -4.15 7.44 10.39
CA LEU A 99 -3.68 8.23 9.25
C LEU A 99 -4.86 8.70 8.40
N HIS A 100 -4.70 9.82 7.71
CA HIS A 100 -5.72 10.31 6.79
C HIS A 100 -5.80 9.44 5.53
N ALA A 101 -7.01 9.01 5.19
CA ALA A 101 -7.29 8.28 3.95
C ALA A 101 -6.99 9.14 2.71
N ASN A 102 -6.50 8.50 1.65
CA ASN A 102 -6.41 9.15 0.34
C ASN A 102 -7.81 9.29 -0.26
N ARG A 103 -8.10 10.41 -0.92
CA ARG A 103 -9.33 10.60 -1.69
C ARG A 103 -8.97 10.78 -3.15
N ASN A 104 -9.38 9.82 -3.99
CA ASN A 104 -9.11 9.90 -5.41
C ASN A 104 -10.21 10.66 -6.16
N GLY A 105 -9.83 11.67 -6.95
CA GLY A 105 -10.79 12.61 -7.55
C GLY A 105 -11.37 12.18 -8.90
N VAL A 106 -10.68 11.30 -9.64
CA VAL A 106 -11.02 10.94 -11.03
C VAL A 106 -11.43 9.48 -11.14
N ALA A 107 -12.64 9.22 -11.66
CA ALA A 107 -13.25 7.89 -11.66
C ALA A 107 -14.00 7.54 -12.97
N ASN A 108 -13.44 7.86 -14.13
CA ASN A 108 -14.06 7.53 -15.43
C ASN A 108 -13.81 6.08 -15.87
N GLY A 109 -12.97 5.32 -15.16
CA GLY A 109 -12.69 3.91 -15.42
C GLY A 109 -11.69 3.64 -16.54
N ASP A 110 -11.14 4.67 -17.17
CA ASP A 110 -10.17 4.58 -18.27
C ASP A 110 -8.71 4.57 -17.77
N VAL A 111 -7.77 4.49 -18.72
CA VAL A 111 -6.33 4.53 -18.40
C VAL A 111 -5.95 5.87 -17.76
N HIS A 112 -6.56 6.98 -18.19
CA HIS A 112 -6.34 8.29 -17.57
C HIS A 112 -6.70 8.26 -16.07
N SER A 113 -7.89 7.77 -15.72
CA SER A 113 -8.35 7.66 -14.33
C SER A 113 -7.41 6.79 -13.49
N ARG A 114 -6.98 5.64 -14.02
CA ARG A 114 -6.01 4.77 -13.35
C ARG A 114 -4.66 5.44 -13.13
N ALA A 115 -4.18 6.21 -14.10
CA ALA A 115 -2.93 6.97 -13.95
C ALA A 115 -3.09 8.08 -12.90
N SER A 116 -4.22 8.80 -12.88
CA SER A 116 -4.50 9.86 -11.91
C SER A 116 -4.54 9.33 -10.48
N VAL A 117 -5.21 8.20 -10.24
CA VAL A 117 -5.19 7.52 -8.94
C VAL A 117 -3.76 7.20 -8.50
N ARG A 118 -2.91 6.71 -9.41
CA ARG A 118 -1.51 6.40 -9.10
C ARG A 118 -0.71 7.63 -8.72
N ARG A 119 -0.86 8.73 -9.45
CA ARG A 119 -0.22 10.01 -9.12
C ARG A 119 -0.62 10.43 -7.71
N GLU A 120 -1.91 10.45 -7.42
CA GLU A 120 -2.43 10.85 -6.10
C GLU A 120 -1.92 9.92 -4.98
N GLU A 121 -1.89 8.60 -5.21
CA GLU A 121 -1.37 7.63 -4.24
C GLU A 121 0.13 7.79 -3.97
N VAL A 122 0.93 8.11 -4.99
CA VAL A 122 2.37 8.36 -4.82
C VAL A 122 2.60 9.60 -3.96
N MET A 123 1.88 10.70 -4.24
CA MET A 123 1.99 11.93 -3.44
C MET A 123 1.49 11.71 -2.00
N HIS A 124 0.37 10.99 -1.84
CA HIS A 124 -0.17 10.62 -0.54
C HIS A 124 0.80 9.72 0.25
N ALA A 125 1.44 8.74 -0.40
CA ALA A 125 2.43 7.89 0.25
C ALA A 125 3.64 8.70 0.75
N MET A 126 4.16 9.65 -0.02
CA MET A 126 5.24 10.53 0.45
C MET A 126 4.81 11.36 1.65
N HIS A 127 3.58 11.90 1.63
CA HIS A 127 3.02 12.62 2.76
C HIS A 127 2.91 11.74 4.00
N LEU A 128 2.39 10.51 3.87
CA LEU A 128 2.30 9.56 4.98
C LEU A 128 3.66 9.21 5.56
N ILE A 129 4.68 8.97 4.71
CA ILE A 129 6.03 8.67 5.17
C ILE A 129 6.58 9.85 5.98
N ARG A 130 6.42 11.10 5.52
CA ARG A 130 6.85 12.29 6.28
C ARG A 130 6.12 12.42 7.61
N THR A 131 4.81 12.20 7.62
CA THR A 131 3.99 12.25 8.82
C THR A 131 4.45 11.20 9.84
N LEU A 132 4.78 9.98 9.37
CA LEU A 132 5.28 8.90 10.22
C LEU A 132 6.72 9.16 10.71
N LEU A 133 7.59 9.75 9.89
CA LEU A 133 8.95 10.13 10.30
C LEU A 133 8.96 11.20 11.39
N ASN A 134 7.98 12.11 11.37
CA ASN A 134 7.84 13.20 12.34
C ASN A 134 7.01 12.81 13.58
N ARG A 135 6.48 11.59 13.64
CA ARG A 135 5.64 11.14 14.76
C ARG A 135 6.50 10.91 16.00
N THR A 136 6.14 11.58 17.09
CA THR A 136 6.77 11.38 18.40
C THR A 136 6.01 10.31 19.19
N GLY A 137 6.74 9.50 19.96
CA GLY A 137 6.15 8.42 20.76
C GLY A 137 7.17 7.33 21.11
N GLU A 138 6.76 6.37 21.94
CA GLU A 138 7.60 5.24 22.29
C GLU A 138 7.88 4.37 21.07
N ALA A 139 9.17 4.13 20.80
CA ALA A 139 9.57 3.29 19.68
C ALA A 139 9.19 1.83 19.94
N CYS A 140 8.50 1.21 18.97
CA CYS A 140 8.12 -0.20 19.05
C CYS A 140 9.35 -1.09 19.26
N ALA A 141 9.26 -2.12 20.11
CA ALA A 141 10.35 -3.06 20.36
C ALA A 141 10.76 -3.78 19.07
N LYS A 142 12.07 -4.06 18.90
CA LYS A 142 12.48 -4.99 17.85
C LYS A 142 12.01 -6.40 18.22
N THR A 143 11.53 -7.13 17.24
CA THR A 143 11.09 -8.52 17.36
C THR A 143 12.21 -9.43 16.90
N ALA A 144 12.49 -10.47 17.67
CA ALA A 144 13.35 -11.56 17.22
C ALA A 144 12.51 -12.59 16.45
N MET A 145 13.11 -13.26 15.47
CA MET A 145 12.46 -14.43 14.87
C MET A 145 12.24 -15.47 15.98
N GLN A 146 11.02 -15.96 16.10
CA GLN A 146 10.64 -16.95 17.11
C GLN A 146 9.87 -18.08 16.43
N GLU A 147 10.03 -19.29 16.93
CA GLU A 147 9.10 -20.37 16.62
C GLU A 147 7.78 -20.07 17.34
N LEU A 148 6.73 -19.85 16.54
CA LEU A 148 5.40 -19.60 17.06
C LEU A 148 4.59 -20.89 17.00
N THR A 149 3.99 -21.26 18.12
CA THR A 149 2.94 -22.29 18.13
C THR A 149 1.64 -21.63 17.69
N LEU A 150 1.14 -22.02 16.52
CA LEU A 150 -0.13 -21.50 16.01
C LEU A 150 -1.30 -22.19 16.71
N ALA A 151 -2.44 -21.49 16.78
CA ALA A 151 -3.66 -22.09 17.30
C ALA A 151 -4.08 -23.28 16.42
N PRO A 152 -4.45 -24.44 17.00
CA PRO A 152 -4.90 -25.59 16.22
C PRO A 152 -6.30 -25.36 15.64
N ALA A 153 -6.62 -26.11 14.58
CA ALA A 153 -7.94 -26.16 13.93
C ALA A 153 -8.55 -24.77 13.65
N SER A 154 -7.72 -23.83 13.20
CA SER A 154 -8.09 -22.42 13.06
C SER A 154 -8.02 -21.98 11.60
N PHE A 155 -8.98 -21.16 11.19
CA PHE A 155 -9.00 -20.52 9.88
C PHE A 155 -8.93 -19.00 10.04
N VAL A 156 -7.92 -18.38 9.43
CA VAL A 156 -7.67 -16.94 9.50
C VAL A 156 -7.64 -16.37 8.10
N VAL A 157 -8.35 -15.26 7.91
CA VAL A 157 -8.27 -14.42 6.71
C VAL A 157 -7.76 -13.06 7.14
N THR A 158 -6.68 -12.58 6.53
CA THR A 158 -6.18 -11.21 6.71
C THR A 158 -6.14 -10.50 5.37
N LEU A 159 -6.45 -9.20 5.38
CA LEU A 159 -6.49 -8.34 4.21
C LEU A 159 -5.48 -7.22 4.39
N ASN A 160 -4.78 -6.87 3.32
CA ASN A 160 -3.90 -5.70 3.26
C ASN A 160 -4.03 -5.02 1.89
N GLU A 161 -3.84 -3.70 1.83
CA GLU A 161 -3.77 -2.99 0.55
C GLU A 161 -2.34 -3.05 0.00
N GLY A 162 -2.10 -3.92 -0.98
CA GLY A 162 -0.89 -3.89 -1.78
C GLY A 162 -0.94 -2.76 -2.81
N TRP A 163 0.20 -2.43 -3.42
CA TRP A 163 0.22 -1.41 -4.46
C TRP A 163 -0.63 -1.78 -5.69
N ARG A 164 -0.99 -3.06 -5.90
CA ARG A 164 -1.90 -3.49 -6.98
C ARG A 164 -3.37 -3.59 -6.54
N GLY A 165 -3.67 -3.39 -5.26
CA GLY A 165 -4.97 -3.58 -4.64
C GLY A 165 -4.93 -4.54 -3.47
N GLU A 166 -6.11 -4.97 -3.02
CA GLU A 166 -6.28 -5.91 -1.93
C GLU A 166 -5.43 -7.18 -2.14
N VAL A 167 -4.69 -7.52 -1.10
CA VAL A 167 -3.97 -8.77 -0.94
C VAL A 167 -4.63 -9.49 0.24
N SER A 168 -5.24 -10.63 -0.05
CA SER A 168 -5.82 -11.50 0.96
C SER A 168 -4.88 -12.66 1.25
N HIS A 169 -4.72 -12.98 2.52
CA HIS A 169 -4.02 -14.17 2.99
C HIS A 169 -4.98 -15.05 3.77
N CYS A 170 -5.08 -16.31 3.36
CA CYS A 170 -5.92 -17.30 4.01
C CYS A 170 -5.03 -18.40 4.58
N LEU A 171 -5.04 -18.57 5.90
CA LEU A 171 -4.26 -19.58 6.62
C LEU A 171 -5.20 -20.57 7.32
N LEU A 172 -4.97 -21.86 7.12
CA LEU A 172 -5.63 -22.95 7.83
C LEU A 172 -4.60 -23.75 8.62
N THR A 173 -4.89 -24.01 9.88
CA THR A 173 -4.08 -24.90 10.72
C THR A 173 -4.81 -26.20 11.03
N ASP A 174 -4.05 -27.29 11.07
CA ASP A 174 -4.55 -28.61 11.48
C ASP A 174 -4.74 -28.71 13.01
N ARG A 175 -5.14 -29.88 13.50
CA ARG A 175 -5.38 -30.13 14.94
C ARG A 175 -4.12 -30.00 15.80
N ASP A 176 -2.93 -30.04 15.21
CA ASP A 176 -1.65 -29.91 15.89
C ASP A 176 -1.07 -28.48 15.76
N GLY A 177 -1.81 -27.55 15.14
CA GLY A 177 -1.36 -26.17 14.91
C GLY A 177 -0.35 -26.03 13.77
N LYS A 178 -0.17 -27.06 12.92
CA LYS A 178 0.66 -26.96 11.73
C LYS A 178 -0.13 -26.33 10.60
N ILE A 179 0.56 -25.61 9.71
CA ILE A 179 -0.06 -25.01 8.53
C ILE A 179 -0.51 -26.14 7.59
N GLU A 180 -1.82 -26.34 7.51
CA GLU A 180 -2.44 -27.27 6.58
C GLU A 180 -2.58 -26.63 5.19
N ARG A 181 -2.91 -25.33 5.15
CA ARG A 181 -3.06 -24.59 3.90
C ARG A 181 -2.73 -23.11 4.06
N TYR A 182 -2.10 -22.55 3.03
CA TYR A 182 -1.92 -21.11 2.85
C TYR A 182 -2.28 -20.72 1.42
N LYS A 183 -3.02 -19.63 1.25
CA LYS A 183 -3.38 -19.05 -0.05
C LYS A 183 -3.27 -17.53 0.00
#